data_AF-A0A381XEE5-F1
#
_entry.id   AF-A0A381XEE5-F1
#
_cell.length_a   1.000
_cell.length_b   1.000
_cell.length_c   1.000
_cell.angle_alpha   90.00
_cell.angle_beta   90.00
_cell.angle_gamma   90.00
#
_symmetry.space_group_name_H-M   'P 1'
#
loop_
_entity.id
_entity.type
_entity.pdbx_description
1 polymer ?
#
loop_
_entity_poly.entity_id
_entity_poly.type
_entity_poly.pdbx_seq_one_letter_code
_entity_poly.pdbx_strand_id
1 'polypeptide(L)'
;MGFDVELASSKATSKFTASQEATLSAFVTDNSGEYTYAEIASHFEDGAFSAKSIQGKILSMELTDHVKPAPKVETVRTYTPEEEDTFVAMVNDGAFVEAIAEALGKSVNSVRGKAMSLLRSGDIDGIPRQEHTKSSAKEDPLAELGDVSDMTVEAIAETIGKTARGVKTMLTRRGLTASDYDGAAKKEKAAAS
;
A
#
# COMPACT_ATOMS: atom_id res chain seq x y z
N MET A 1 -29.27 13.15 -20.43
CA MET A 1 -29.04 11.98 -19.55
C MET A 1 -28.19 12.44 -18.40
N GLY A 2 -28.83 12.79 -17.29
CA GLY A 2 -28.15 13.15 -16.04
C GLY A 2 -27.57 11.88 -15.44
N PHE A 3 -26.27 11.91 -15.14
CA PHE A 3 -25.63 10.85 -14.38
C PHE A 3 -26.03 11.05 -12.93
N ASP A 4 -26.87 10.15 -12.41
CA ASP A 4 -27.07 10.02 -10.98
C ASP A 4 -25.78 9.42 -10.41
N VAL A 5 -24.92 10.30 -9.88
CA VAL A 5 -23.69 9.88 -9.21
C VAL A 5 -24.14 9.28 -7.89
N GLU A 6 -24.25 7.96 -7.84
CA GLU A 6 -24.51 7.22 -6.62
C GLU A 6 -23.41 7.56 -5.60
N LEU A 7 -23.76 8.36 -4.59
CA LEU A 7 -22.87 8.69 -3.50
C LEU A 7 -22.43 7.40 -2.82
N ALA A 8 -21.11 7.24 -2.62
CA ALA A 8 -20.51 6.10 -1.92
C ALA A 8 -21.03 5.90 -0.47
N SER A 9 -21.88 6.81 0.03
CA SER A 9 -22.61 6.69 1.28
C SER A 9 -23.68 5.60 1.28
N SER A 10 -24.14 5.10 0.12
CA SER A 10 -25.25 4.12 0.05
C SER A 10 -24.91 2.72 0.57
N LYS A 11 -23.61 2.39 0.77
CA LYS A 11 -23.17 1.03 1.16
C LYS A 11 -22.35 0.94 2.45
N ALA A 12 -22.05 2.05 3.12
CA ALA A 12 -21.31 2.03 4.37
C ALA A 12 -22.29 2.20 5.54
N THR A 13 -22.44 1.18 6.38
CA THR A 13 -22.99 1.37 7.73
C THR A 13 -22.15 2.44 8.42
N SER A 14 -22.76 3.61 8.69
CA SER A 14 -22.07 4.71 9.36
C SER A 14 -21.48 4.19 10.67
N LYS A 15 -20.18 4.42 10.88
CA LYS A 15 -19.51 4.12 12.16
C LYS A 15 -19.95 5.08 13.27
N PHE A 16 -20.70 6.12 12.93
CA PHE A 16 -21.20 7.14 13.84
C PHE A 16 -22.72 6.97 14.00
N THR A 17 -23.17 7.03 15.24
CA THR A 17 -24.60 7.15 15.52
C THR A 17 -25.07 8.58 15.24
N ALA A 18 -26.37 8.77 14.97
CA ALA A 18 -26.91 10.11 14.73
C ALA A 18 -26.63 11.09 15.89
N SER A 19 -26.61 10.61 17.14
CA SER A 19 -26.22 11.43 18.30
C SER A 19 -24.76 11.86 18.25
N GLN A 20 -23.85 10.96 17.88
CA GLN A 20 -22.43 11.27 17.73
C GLN A 20 -22.19 12.28 16.61
N GLU A 21 -22.96 12.21 15.53
CA GLU A 21 -22.89 13.17 14.43
C GLU A 21 -23.33 14.57 14.88
N ALA A 22 -24.42 14.67 15.64
CA ALA A 22 -24.89 15.94 16.20
C ALA A 22 -23.87 16.53 17.19
N THR A 23 -23.30 15.70 18.07
CA THR A 23 -22.26 16.14 19.02
C THR A 23 -21.00 16.62 18.27
N LEU A 24 -20.55 15.88 17.25
CA LEU A 24 -19.39 16.26 16.46
C LEU A 24 -19.64 17.57 15.69
N SER A 25 -20.84 17.74 15.11
CA SER A 25 -21.23 18.95 14.41
C SER A 25 -21.24 20.17 15.33
N ALA A 26 -21.83 20.05 16.52
CA ALA A 26 -21.82 21.12 17.51
C ALA A 26 -20.38 21.44 17.94
N PHE A 27 -19.59 20.42 18.28
CA PHE A 27 -18.20 20.59 18.70
C PHE A 27 -17.36 21.36 17.67
N VAL A 28 -17.40 20.99 16.39
CA VAL A 28 -16.58 21.68 15.37
C VAL A 28 -17.10 23.09 15.10
N THR A 29 -18.41 23.32 15.12
CA THR A 29 -19.00 24.65 14.86
C THR A 29 -18.70 25.61 16.01
N ASP A 30 -18.81 25.14 17.26
CA ASP A 30 -18.56 25.94 18.46
C ASP A 30 -17.07 26.29 18.62
N ASN A 31 -16.17 25.46 18.08
CA ASN A 31 -14.73 25.62 18.16
C ASN A 31 -14.11 25.83 16.75
N SER A 32 -14.83 26.60 15.92
CA SER A 32 -14.51 26.78 14.51
C SER A 32 -13.09 27.34 14.29
N GLY A 33 -12.25 26.56 13.62
CA GLY A 33 -10.87 26.93 13.28
C GLY A 33 -9.87 26.75 14.42
N GLU A 34 -10.28 26.22 15.58
CA GLU A 34 -9.41 26.06 16.75
C GLU A 34 -8.61 24.76 16.72
N TYR A 35 -9.25 23.66 16.33
CA TYR A 35 -8.68 22.31 16.41
C TYR A 35 -8.44 21.68 15.05
N THR A 36 -7.34 20.95 14.94
CA THR A 36 -7.03 20.07 13.80
C THR A 36 -7.80 18.76 13.91
N TYR A 37 -7.89 17.98 12.82
CA TYR A 37 -8.52 16.65 12.86
C TYR A 37 -7.97 15.71 13.94
N ALA A 38 -6.67 15.81 14.25
CA ALA A 38 -6.04 15.00 15.28
C ALA A 38 -6.49 15.42 16.68
N GLU A 39 -6.56 16.72 16.95
CA GLU A 39 -7.01 17.26 18.23
C GLU A 39 -8.51 17.01 18.44
N ILE A 40 -9.34 17.21 17.40
CA ILE A 40 -10.77 16.87 17.43
C ILE A 40 -10.94 15.39 17.78
N ALA A 41 -10.16 14.51 17.16
CA ALA A 41 -10.20 13.09 17.46
C ALA A 41 -9.83 12.79 18.92
N SER A 42 -8.83 13.47 19.49
CA SER A 42 -8.47 13.31 20.90
C SER A 42 -9.54 13.83 21.87
N HIS A 43 -10.27 14.89 21.52
CA HIS A 43 -11.31 15.47 22.36
C HIS A 43 -12.67 14.77 22.24
N PHE A 44 -12.93 14.12 21.10
CA PHE A 44 -14.23 13.50 20.82
C PHE A 44 -14.29 12.06 21.34
N GLU A 45 -15.27 11.77 22.21
CA GLU A 45 -15.57 10.42 22.72
C GLU A 45 -14.30 9.71 23.25
N ASP A 46 -13.50 10.42 24.05
CA ASP A 46 -12.26 9.95 24.67
C ASP A 46 -11.23 9.34 23.69
N GLY A 47 -11.23 9.77 22.42
CA GLY A 47 -10.30 9.24 21.43
C GLY A 47 -10.74 7.93 20.78
N ALA A 48 -12.01 7.54 20.91
CA ALA A 48 -12.54 6.31 20.31
C ALA A 48 -12.42 6.27 18.77
N PHE A 49 -12.29 7.42 18.12
CA PHE A 49 -12.18 7.54 16.67
C PHE A 49 -10.80 8.04 16.25
N SER A 50 -10.24 7.43 15.21
CA SER A 50 -9.00 7.93 14.62
C SER A 50 -9.22 9.26 13.92
N ALA A 51 -8.16 10.08 13.82
CA ALA A 51 -8.18 11.36 13.09
C ALA A 51 -8.71 11.20 11.64
N LYS A 52 -8.39 10.07 10.98
CA LYS A 52 -8.89 9.75 9.64
C LYS A 52 -10.39 9.47 9.61
N SER A 53 -10.92 8.80 10.64
CA SER A 53 -12.36 8.55 10.78
C SER A 53 -13.12 9.85 11.00
N ILE A 54 -12.61 10.72 11.88
CA ILE A 54 -13.17 12.06 12.14
C ILE A 54 -13.11 12.91 10.87
N GLN A 55 -11.96 12.95 10.18
CA GLN A 55 -11.82 13.70 8.93
C GLN A 55 -12.84 13.26 7.88
N GLY A 56 -12.98 11.95 7.65
CA GLY A 56 -13.96 11.42 6.71
C GLY A 56 -15.39 11.79 7.08
N LYS A 57 -15.71 11.78 8.39
CA LYS A 57 -17.05 12.14 8.86
C LYS A 57 -17.33 13.64 8.73
N ILE A 58 -16.40 14.52 9.11
CA ILE A 58 -16.52 15.97 8.92
C ILE A 58 -16.67 16.33 7.44
N LEU A 59 -15.91 15.68 6.55
CA LEU A 59 -16.05 15.84 5.11
C LEU A 59 -17.45 15.45 4.63
N SER A 60 -17.99 14.33 5.11
CA SER A 60 -19.36 13.88 4.76
C SER A 60 -20.47 14.80 5.27
N MET A 61 -20.18 15.64 6.27
CA MET A 61 -21.11 16.65 6.81
C MET A 61 -20.85 18.04 6.22
N GLU A 62 -19.87 18.18 5.32
CA GLU A 62 -19.47 19.45 4.70
C GLU A 62 -18.99 20.51 5.72
N LEU A 63 -18.44 20.08 6.86
CA LEU A 63 -17.99 20.96 7.96
C LEU A 63 -16.47 21.22 7.96
N THR A 64 -15.80 21.05 6.81
CA THR A 64 -14.34 21.17 6.73
C THR A 64 -13.82 22.58 7.03
N ASP A 65 -14.62 23.60 6.79
CA ASP A 65 -14.26 25.01 7.02
C ASP A 65 -14.11 25.35 8.52
N HIS A 66 -14.66 24.51 9.39
CA HIS A 66 -14.55 24.64 10.85
C HIS A 66 -13.29 23.98 11.43
N VAL A 67 -12.48 23.31 10.60
CA VAL A 67 -11.29 22.60 11.07
C VAL A 67 -10.03 23.41 10.80
N LYS A 68 -9.20 23.56 11.83
CA LYS A 68 -7.89 24.20 11.70
C LYS A 68 -7.03 23.41 10.72
N PRO A 69 -6.42 24.07 9.70
CA PRO A 69 -5.45 23.42 8.85
C PRO A 69 -4.31 22.84 9.67
N ALA A 70 -4.04 21.54 9.50
CA ALA A 70 -2.92 20.92 10.17
C ALA A 70 -1.60 21.55 9.68
N PRO A 71 -0.63 21.80 10.58
CA PRO A 71 0.69 22.24 10.14
C PRO A 71 1.27 21.20 9.19
N LYS A 72 1.98 21.68 8.15
CA LYS A 72 2.70 20.78 7.25
C LYS A 72 3.73 20.02 8.08
N VAL A 73 3.57 18.70 8.16
CA VAL A 73 4.56 17.84 8.80
C VAL A 73 5.83 17.95 7.98
N GLU A 74 6.87 18.54 8.57
CA GLU A 74 8.19 18.54 7.97
C GLU A 74 8.66 17.09 7.89
N THR A 75 8.81 16.58 6.67
CA THR A 75 9.31 15.23 6.46
C THR A 75 10.76 15.19 6.93
N VAL A 76 11.01 14.50 8.03
CA VAL A 76 12.39 14.26 8.51
C VAL A 76 13.15 13.57 7.39
N ARG A 77 14.22 14.21 6.90
CA ARG A 77 15.11 13.61 5.90
C ARG A 77 15.74 12.35 6.49
N THR A 78 15.54 11.23 5.82
CA THR A 78 16.06 9.92 6.26
C THR A 78 17.55 9.73 5.90
N TYR A 79 18.05 10.53 4.95
CA TYR A 79 19.43 10.52 4.48
C TYR A 79 20.05 11.90 4.71
N THR A 80 21.25 11.94 5.30
CA THR A 80 22.07 13.16 5.34
C THR A 80 22.80 13.35 4.01
N PRO A 81 23.24 14.56 3.65
CA PRO A 81 24.00 14.79 2.42
C PRO A 81 25.20 13.86 2.26
N GLU A 82 25.92 13.58 3.35
CA GLU A 82 27.09 12.68 3.35
C GLU A 82 26.71 11.21 3.09
N GLU A 83 25.55 10.77 3.62
CA GLU A 83 24.99 9.45 3.30
C GLU A 83 24.58 9.37 1.83
N GLU A 84 24.12 10.48 1.23
CA GLU A 84 23.78 10.53 -0.21
C GLU A 84 25.03 10.46 -1.09
N ASP A 85 26.10 11.17 -0.74
CA ASP A 85 27.38 11.10 -1.46
C ASP A 85 27.95 9.67 -1.44
N THR A 86 27.92 9.04 -0.26
CA THR A 86 28.34 7.65 -0.08
C THR A 86 27.46 6.70 -0.90
N PHE A 87 26.13 6.93 -0.91
CA PHE A 87 25.19 6.15 -1.70
C PHE A 87 25.53 6.21 -3.20
N VAL A 88 25.70 7.41 -3.74
CA VAL A 88 25.98 7.63 -5.17
C VAL A 88 27.31 7.00 -5.57
N ALA A 89 28.36 7.17 -4.75
CA ALA A 89 29.65 6.54 -4.96
C ALA A 89 29.52 5.01 -5.05
N MET A 90 28.85 4.39 -4.08
CA MET A 90 28.65 2.94 -4.06
C MET A 90 27.83 2.43 -5.26
N VAL A 91 26.81 3.18 -5.70
CA VAL A 91 26.04 2.83 -6.91
C VAL A 91 26.92 2.85 -8.16
N ASN A 92 27.75 3.89 -8.30
CA ASN A 92 28.66 4.03 -9.45
C ASN A 92 29.77 2.96 -9.44
N ASP A 93 30.18 2.51 -8.26
CA ASP A 93 31.09 1.38 -8.08
C ASP A 93 30.43 0.01 -8.32
N GLY A 94 29.13 -0.01 -8.62
CA GLY A 94 28.37 -1.22 -8.93
C GLY A 94 27.97 -2.05 -7.71
N ALA A 95 27.93 -1.45 -6.52
CA ALA A 95 27.54 -2.13 -5.30
C ALA A 95 26.10 -2.64 -5.36
N PHE A 96 25.85 -3.78 -4.69
CA PHE A 96 24.51 -4.29 -4.50
C PHE A 96 23.74 -3.49 -3.44
N VAL A 97 22.40 -3.51 -3.52
CA VAL A 97 21.49 -2.86 -2.57
C VAL A 97 21.79 -3.29 -1.13
N GLU A 98 22.12 -4.55 -0.91
CA GLU A 98 22.50 -5.09 0.39
C GLU A 98 23.78 -4.45 0.95
N ALA A 99 24.81 -4.29 0.14
CA ALA A 99 26.06 -3.66 0.55
C ALA A 99 25.86 -2.18 0.90
N ILE A 100 25.05 -1.46 0.12
CA ILE A 100 24.70 -0.05 0.41
C ILE A 100 23.89 0.04 1.71
N ALA A 101 22.97 -0.90 1.94
CA ALA A 101 22.18 -0.95 3.16
C ALA A 101 23.05 -1.18 4.40
N GLU A 102 24.00 -2.11 4.32
CA GLU A 102 24.97 -2.38 5.38
C GLU A 102 25.86 -1.16 5.65
N ALA A 103 26.44 -0.57 4.61
CA ALA A 103 27.35 0.57 4.73
C ALA A 103 26.68 1.81 5.35
N LEU A 104 25.40 2.04 5.06
CA LEU A 104 24.65 3.20 5.58
C LEU A 104 23.82 2.88 6.82
N GLY A 105 23.86 1.65 7.33
CA GLY A 105 23.02 1.20 8.45
C GLY A 105 21.52 1.38 8.18
N LYS A 106 21.09 1.26 6.91
CA LYS A 106 19.68 1.42 6.50
C LYS A 106 19.08 0.07 6.15
N SER A 107 17.75 0.01 6.08
CA SER A 107 17.09 -1.17 5.51
C SER A 107 17.23 -1.19 3.99
N VAL A 108 17.31 -2.40 3.42
CA VAL A 108 17.26 -2.64 1.96
C VAL A 108 16.07 -1.92 1.31
N ASN A 109 14.90 -1.87 1.97
CA ASN A 109 13.74 -1.15 1.46
C ASN A 109 13.95 0.37 1.39
N SER A 110 14.60 0.95 2.40
CA SER A 110 14.96 2.37 2.40
C SER A 110 15.93 2.69 1.26
N VAL A 111 16.95 1.85 1.05
CA VAL A 111 17.92 2.01 -0.03
C VAL A 111 17.25 1.97 -1.40
N ARG A 112 16.32 1.02 -1.65
CA ARG A 112 15.55 0.99 -2.90
C ARG A 112 14.73 2.26 -3.11
N GLY A 113 14.09 2.76 -2.06
CA GLY A 113 13.33 4.01 -2.11
C GLY A 113 14.23 5.21 -2.45
N LYS A 114 15.42 5.27 -1.85
CA LYS A 114 16.39 6.33 -2.10
C LYS A 114 16.97 6.24 -3.51
N ALA A 115 17.33 5.05 -4.00
CA ALA A 115 17.76 4.84 -5.39
C ALA A 115 16.70 5.34 -6.39
N MET A 116 15.43 5.03 -6.16
CA MET A 116 14.33 5.54 -6.99
C MET A 116 14.23 7.07 -6.96
N SER A 117 14.53 7.70 -5.83
CA SER A 117 14.57 9.16 -5.71
C SER A 117 15.72 9.75 -6.50
N LEU A 118 16.94 9.23 -6.31
CA LEU A 118 18.17 9.70 -6.97
C LEU A 118 18.11 9.49 -8.49
N LEU A 119 17.52 8.39 -8.94
CA LEU A 119 17.30 8.14 -10.37
C LEU A 119 16.37 9.20 -10.99
N ARG A 120 15.33 9.63 -10.26
CA ARG A 120 14.40 10.66 -10.75
C ARG A 120 15.01 12.05 -10.79
N SER A 121 15.94 12.36 -9.89
CA SER A 121 16.71 13.61 -9.92
C SER A 121 17.88 13.56 -10.91
N GLY A 122 18.27 12.38 -11.39
CA GLY A 122 19.40 12.20 -12.31
C GLY A 122 20.75 12.10 -11.61
N ASP A 123 20.77 11.88 -10.29
CA ASP A 123 22.00 11.75 -9.50
C ASP A 123 22.66 10.37 -9.66
N ILE A 124 21.93 9.38 -10.19
CA ILE A 124 22.45 8.05 -10.57
C ILE A 124 21.86 7.63 -11.92
N ASP A 125 22.63 6.86 -12.69
CA ASP A 125 22.22 6.38 -14.02
C ASP A 125 21.35 5.11 -13.98
N GLY A 126 21.30 4.42 -12.84
CA GLY A 126 20.57 3.16 -12.71
C GLY A 126 20.35 2.73 -11.27
N ILE A 127 19.32 1.91 -11.07
CA ILE A 127 19.03 1.32 -9.76
C ILE A 127 20.08 0.23 -9.46
N PRO A 128 20.74 0.26 -8.29
CA PRO A 128 21.69 -0.79 -7.90
C PRO A 128 21.02 -2.17 -7.90
N ARG A 129 21.76 -3.19 -8.31
CA ARG A 129 21.24 -4.55 -8.38
C ARG A 129 21.06 -5.12 -6.97
N GLN A 130 20.20 -6.12 -6.86
CA GLN A 130 20.05 -6.86 -5.62
C GLN A 130 20.76 -8.21 -5.73
N GLU A 131 21.59 -8.54 -4.74
CA GLU A 131 22.35 -9.79 -4.72
C GLU A 131 21.44 -11.00 -4.46
N HIS A 132 20.54 -10.85 -3.48
CA HIS A 132 19.60 -11.90 -3.11
C HIS A 132 18.18 -11.59 -3.61
N THR A 133 17.82 -12.18 -4.74
CA THR A 133 16.44 -12.10 -5.27
C THR A 133 15.62 -13.31 -4.83
N LYS A 134 14.35 -13.09 -4.45
CA LYS A 134 13.41 -14.18 -4.09
C LYS A 134 12.99 -15.06 -5.27
N SER A 135 13.48 -14.77 -6.48
CA SER A 135 13.10 -15.45 -7.72
C SER A 135 14.35 -15.81 -8.52
N SER A 136 15.30 -16.50 -7.89
CA SER A 136 16.47 -17.05 -8.57
C SER A 136 16.13 -18.28 -9.42
N ALA A 137 15.05 -19.00 -9.11
CA ALA A 137 14.56 -20.09 -9.95
C ALA A 137 13.77 -19.53 -11.15
N LYS A 138 14.35 -19.64 -12.35
CA LYS A 138 13.64 -19.44 -13.64
C LYS A 138 12.67 -20.60 -13.95
N GLU A 139 12.73 -21.67 -13.17
CA GLU A 139 11.92 -22.86 -13.34
C GLU A 139 10.49 -22.59 -12.87
N ASP A 140 9.52 -23.09 -13.63
CA ASP A 140 8.12 -22.93 -13.30
C ASP A 140 7.69 -23.96 -12.25
N PRO A 141 7.32 -23.52 -11.04
CA PRO A 141 6.98 -24.44 -9.96
C PRO A 141 5.74 -25.30 -10.21
N LEU A 142 4.87 -24.94 -11.18
CA LEU A 142 3.73 -25.78 -11.56
C LEU A 142 4.09 -26.85 -12.60
N ALA A 143 5.21 -26.71 -13.31
CA ALA A 143 5.57 -27.64 -14.39
C ALA A 143 5.88 -29.04 -13.87
N GLU A 144 6.44 -29.15 -12.67
CA GLU A 144 6.80 -30.42 -12.04
C GLU A 144 5.59 -31.18 -11.46
N LEU A 145 4.46 -30.50 -11.24
CA LEU A 145 3.25 -31.10 -10.68
C LEU A 145 2.42 -31.87 -11.71
N GLY A 146 2.61 -31.60 -13.01
CA GLY A 146 1.80 -32.21 -14.06
C GLY A 146 0.35 -31.70 -14.04
N ASP A 147 -0.61 -32.62 -14.00
CA ASP A 147 -2.03 -32.29 -13.93
C ASP A 147 -2.42 -31.89 -12.50
N VAL A 148 -2.94 -30.67 -12.36
CA VAL A 148 -3.33 -30.06 -11.08
C VAL A 148 -4.85 -29.96 -10.92
N SER A 149 -5.63 -30.49 -11.87
CA SER A 149 -7.09 -30.35 -11.92
C SER A 149 -7.81 -30.94 -10.70
N ASP A 150 -7.28 -32.03 -10.13
CA ASP A 150 -7.80 -32.68 -8.93
C ASP A 150 -7.22 -32.11 -7.61
N MET A 151 -6.29 -31.17 -7.68
CA MET A 151 -5.65 -30.59 -6.49
C MET A 151 -6.32 -29.28 -6.08
N THR A 152 -6.45 -29.05 -4.77
CA THR A 152 -6.85 -27.73 -4.26
C THR A 152 -5.70 -26.73 -4.36
N VAL A 153 -6.03 -25.45 -4.45
CA VAL A 153 -5.04 -24.37 -4.42
C VAL A 153 -4.15 -24.45 -3.18
N GLU A 154 -4.72 -24.74 -2.01
CA GLU A 154 -3.96 -24.89 -0.77
C GLU A 154 -2.95 -26.04 -0.85
N ALA A 155 -3.36 -27.20 -1.38
CA ALA A 155 -2.46 -28.34 -1.56
C ALA A 155 -1.33 -28.03 -2.54
N ILE A 156 -1.64 -27.38 -3.67
CA ILE A 156 -0.62 -26.92 -4.62
C ILE A 156 0.36 -25.95 -3.96
N ALA A 157 -0.16 -25.02 -3.14
CA ALA A 157 0.63 -24.01 -2.45
C ALA A 157 1.63 -24.63 -1.46
N GLU A 158 1.18 -25.63 -0.70
CA GLU A 158 2.02 -26.41 0.20
C GLU A 158 3.14 -27.14 -0.56
N THR A 159 2.78 -27.85 -1.64
CA THR A 159 3.75 -28.65 -2.42
C THR A 159 4.86 -27.80 -3.05
N ILE A 160 4.53 -26.60 -3.55
CA ILE A 160 5.51 -25.73 -4.25
C ILE A 160 6.11 -24.63 -3.36
N GLY A 161 5.79 -24.64 -2.06
CA GLY A 161 6.29 -23.66 -1.09
C GLY A 161 5.88 -22.21 -1.41
N LYS A 162 4.63 -21.99 -1.86
CA LYS A 162 4.08 -20.67 -2.18
C LYS A 162 2.81 -20.39 -1.37
N THR A 163 2.29 -19.18 -1.48
CA THR A 163 0.99 -18.83 -0.90
C THR A 163 -0.15 -19.20 -1.84
N ALA A 164 -1.33 -19.50 -1.29
CA ALA A 164 -2.54 -19.77 -2.08
C ALA A 164 -2.86 -18.62 -3.07
N ARG A 165 -2.64 -17.36 -2.65
CA ARG A 165 -2.77 -16.20 -3.54
C ARG A 165 -1.78 -16.27 -4.71
N GLY A 166 -0.52 -16.62 -4.45
CA GLY A 166 0.50 -16.80 -5.48
C GLY A 166 0.12 -17.90 -6.48
N VAL A 167 -0.36 -19.04 -5.99
CA VAL A 167 -0.84 -20.15 -6.82
C VAL A 167 -2.01 -19.72 -7.71
N LYS A 168 -3.03 -19.06 -7.16
CA LYS A 168 -4.17 -18.53 -7.95
C LYS A 168 -3.70 -17.66 -9.12
N THR A 169 -2.74 -16.75 -8.86
CA THR A 169 -2.14 -15.93 -9.93
C THR A 169 -1.41 -16.78 -10.97
N MET A 170 -0.67 -17.79 -10.56
CA MET A 170 0.05 -18.68 -11.48
C MET A 170 -0.91 -19.51 -12.35
N LEU A 171 -1.97 -20.07 -11.76
CA LEU A 171 -3.02 -20.82 -12.46
C LEU A 171 -3.72 -19.94 -13.50
N THR A 172 -4.13 -18.72 -13.14
CA THR A 172 -4.71 -17.78 -14.12
C THR A 172 -3.74 -17.41 -15.23
N ARG A 173 -2.48 -17.13 -14.91
CA ARG A 173 -1.49 -16.81 -15.95
C ARG A 173 -1.28 -17.98 -16.93
N ARG A 174 -1.26 -19.21 -16.42
CA ARG A 174 -1.09 -20.43 -17.23
C ARG A 174 -2.37 -20.90 -17.91
N GLY A 175 -3.54 -20.43 -17.47
CA GLY A 175 -4.82 -20.95 -17.96
C GLY A 175 -5.07 -22.38 -17.48
N LEU A 176 -4.62 -22.70 -16.27
CA LEU A 176 -4.81 -24.01 -15.65
C LEU A 176 -5.92 -23.93 -14.61
N THR A 177 -6.64 -25.05 -14.45
CA THR A 177 -7.72 -25.19 -13.48
C THR A 177 -7.27 -26.13 -12.36
N ALA A 178 -7.51 -25.70 -11.13
CA ALA A 178 -7.40 -26.51 -9.92
C ALA A 178 -8.82 -26.84 -9.42
N SER A 179 -8.97 -27.80 -8.52
CA SER A 179 -10.28 -28.34 -8.13
C SER A 179 -11.23 -27.29 -7.54
N ASP A 180 -10.68 -26.27 -6.87
CA ASP A 180 -11.41 -25.16 -6.23
C ASP A 180 -11.14 -23.79 -6.89
N TYR A 181 -10.45 -23.77 -8.03
CA TYR A 181 -10.09 -22.52 -8.73
C TYR A 181 -9.92 -22.69 -10.23
N ASP A 182 -10.82 -22.07 -10.99
CA ASP A 182 -10.74 -22.00 -12.45
C ASP A 182 -9.86 -20.83 -12.91
N GLY A 183 -8.59 -21.12 -13.18
CA GLY A 183 -7.65 -20.14 -13.72
C GLY A 183 -7.86 -19.87 -15.21
N ALA A 184 -8.34 -20.86 -15.98
CA ALA A 184 -8.59 -20.73 -17.42
C ALA A 184 -9.69 -19.70 -17.70
N ALA A 185 -10.86 -19.84 -17.08
CA ALA A 185 -11.97 -18.91 -17.25
C ALA A 185 -11.61 -17.48 -16.82
N LYS A 186 -10.80 -17.33 -15.77
CA LYS A 186 -10.34 -16.01 -15.32
C LYS A 186 -9.36 -15.36 -16.27
N LYS A 187 -8.51 -16.16 -16.93
CA LYS A 187 -7.57 -15.67 -17.95
C LYS A 187 -8.33 -15.13 -19.15
N GLU A 188 -9.32 -15.87 -19.63
CA GLU A 188 -10.19 -15.46 -20.73
C GLU A 188 -10.92 -14.15 -20.42
N LYS A 189 -11.52 -14.05 -19.23
CA LYS A 189 -12.18 -12.81 -18.78
C LYS A 189 -11.22 -11.61 -18.76
N ALA A 190 -9.99 -11.82 -18.29
CA ALA A 190 -8.98 -10.77 -18.24
C ALA A 190 -8.46 -10.38 -19.63
N ALA A 191 -8.42 -11.30 -20.59
CA ALA A 191 -8.03 -11.02 -21.97
C ALA A 191 -9.14 -10.34 -22.79
N ALA A 192 -10.40 -10.49 -22.35
CA ALA A 192 -11.57 -9.85 -22.96
C ALA A 192 -11.89 -8.45 -22.40
N SER A 193 -11.08 -7.94 -21.47
CA SER A 193 -11.23 -6.62 -20.82
C SER A 193 -10.11 -5.67 -21.26
#